data_AF-A0A9R1A3A4-F1
#
_entry.id   AF-A0A9R1A3A4-F1
#
_cell.length_a   1.000
_cell.length_b   1.000
_cell.length_c   1.000
_cell.angle_alpha   90.00
_cell.angle_beta   90.00
_cell.angle_gamma   90.00
#
_symmetry.space_group_name_H-M   'P 1'
#
loop_
_entity.id
_entity.type
_entity.pdbx_description
1 polymer ?
#
loop_
_entity_poly.entity_id
_entity_poly.type
_entity_poly.pdbx_seq_one_letter_code
_entity_poly.pdbx_strand_id
1 'polypeptide(L)'
;MGNSDPLQCPCNISHNVLLYKRTHHLICNLICLDYFMYSAGWIGNDPLTVVIGPSDPYVSIGGREINHLHAAAVLMTVVMIIAFLTSIAIVRRILIATSTTVLKVAAKVIGEVHALIIFPVVPYFALAIIYMFWFAATLYLFSSGQVLQNDCNAECCSFDLKLGKVNCDSCCGYSVHYTPHIGIAILFHLFGCYWATQFFIACSSTVIAGSVASYYWARGEISHDIPFHTVVSSLKRLLRYSLGSVALGSLVVSSVEWVRCILKALRRRLKGVDSTGESRLGKTVSSSSHCCLGCIDWTIKSVNRNAYIVIAVTGKGFCKASELATGLIMNNILRIGKVNVIGDVILYLGKLCVSLSSVLFAFLMLDTHKYRSAHNKISSPLFPVLLCWALGYVVAQLFFGVVEASVETIILSFCQDAEEHDGEAQYAPPLLMETLGDTSQLQRLTQGP
;
A
#
# COMPACT_ATOMS: atom_id res chain seq x y z
N MET A 1 -45.47 21.45 -9.57
CA MET A 1 -44.80 21.34 -8.26
C MET A 1 -44.25 19.94 -8.16
N GLY A 2 -42.94 19.78 -8.34
CA GLY A 2 -42.28 18.48 -8.44
C GLY A 2 -40.83 18.73 -8.83
N ASN A 3 -40.10 19.38 -7.91
CA ASN A 3 -38.69 19.66 -8.08
C ASN A 3 -37.93 18.39 -7.71
N SER A 4 -37.29 17.77 -8.69
CA SER A 4 -36.35 16.66 -8.50
C SER A 4 -34.99 17.28 -8.21
N ASP A 5 -34.59 17.24 -6.95
CA ASP A 5 -33.25 17.66 -6.55
C ASP A 5 -32.21 16.67 -7.11
N PRO A 6 -31.14 17.14 -7.77
CA PRO A 6 -30.06 16.29 -8.24
C PRO A 6 -29.19 15.85 -7.05
N LEU A 7 -28.81 14.56 -7.07
CA LEU A 7 -27.93 13.89 -6.11
C LEU A 7 -26.85 14.81 -5.52
N GLN A 8 -27.05 15.19 -4.25
CA GLN A 8 -26.05 15.84 -3.44
C GLN A 8 -24.95 14.81 -3.12
N CYS A 9 -23.81 14.92 -3.80
CA CYS A 9 -22.59 14.21 -3.41
C CYS A 9 -22.25 14.56 -1.94
N PRO A 10 -22.04 13.59 -1.04
CA PRO A 10 -21.81 13.91 0.36
C PRO A 10 -20.44 14.59 0.54
N CYS A 11 -20.47 15.89 0.87
CA CYS A 11 -19.33 16.73 1.25
C CYS A 11 -18.55 16.26 2.50
N ASN A 12 -18.89 15.09 3.07
CA ASN A 12 -18.18 14.51 4.22
C ASN A 12 -16.81 13.89 3.84
N ILE A 13 -16.50 13.83 2.53
CA ILE A 13 -15.20 13.39 2.01
C ILE A 13 -14.09 14.42 2.34
N SER A 14 -14.42 15.70 2.52
CA SER A 14 -13.41 16.75 2.80
C SER A 14 -12.72 16.60 4.16
N HIS A 15 -13.42 16.14 5.20
CA HIS A 15 -12.80 15.91 6.51
C HIS A 15 -11.91 14.66 6.51
N ASN A 16 -12.32 13.63 5.76
CA ASN A 16 -11.59 12.37 5.58
C ASN A 16 -10.33 12.54 4.71
N VAL A 17 -10.40 13.36 3.67
CA VAL A 17 -9.22 13.74 2.86
C VAL A 17 -8.25 14.61 3.66
N LEU A 18 -8.74 15.44 4.60
CA LEU A 18 -7.89 16.22 5.50
C LEU A 18 -7.13 15.33 6.49
N LEU A 19 -7.78 14.33 7.10
CA LEU A 19 -7.15 13.36 8.00
C LEU A 19 -6.14 12.47 7.25
N TYR A 20 -6.48 11.98 6.07
CA TYR A 20 -5.58 11.23 5.20
C TYR A 20 -4.38 12.06 4.68
N LYS A 21 -4.61 13.34 4.35
CA LYS A 21 -3.50 14.28 4.07
C LYS A 21 -2.61 14.47 5.29
N ARG A 22 -3.18 14.55 6.49
CA ARG A 22 -2.43 14.80 7.74
C ARG A 22 -1.57 13.60 8.14
N THR A 23 -2.02 12.38 7.91
CA THR A 23 -1.22 11.14 8.10
C THR A 23 -0.13 10.99 7.04
N HIS A 24 -0.40 11.38 5.79
CA HIS A 24 0.61 11.41 4.72
C HIS A 24 1.68 12.51 4.96
N HIS A 25 1.27 13.66 5.51
CA HIS A 25 2.18 14.69 6.00
C HIS A 25 3.04 14.18 7.16
N LEU A 26 2.51 13.30 8.03
CA LEU A 26 3.26 12.67 9.10
C LEU A 26 4.42 11.82 8.57
N ILE A 27 4.18 10.96 7.57
CA ILE A 27 5.26 10.18 6.91
C ILE A 27 6.28 11.11 6.27
N CYS A 28 5.83 12.14 5.55
CA CYS A 28 6.73 13.08 4.90
C CYS A 28 7.59 13.83 5.93
N ASN A 29 7.01 14.17 7.08
CA ASN A 29 7.73 14.78 8.20
C ASN A 29 8.68 13.81 8.90
N LEU A 30 8.38 12.51 8.93
CA LEU A 30 9.27 11.45 9.46
C LEU A 30 10.45 11.16 8.54
N ILE A 31 10.22 11.03 7.23
CA ILE A 31 11.30 10.88 6.24
C ILE A 31 12.18 12.13 6.23
N CYS A 32 11.57 13.32 6.33
CA CYS A 32 12.31 14.56 6.53
C CYS A 32 13.05 14.56 7.88
N LEU A 33 12.45 14.05 8.96
CA LEU A 33 13.12 13.98 10.26
C LEU A 33 14.35 13.07 10.23
N ASP A 34 14.23 11.86 9.68
CA ASP A 34 15.36 10.93 9.56
C ASP A 34 16.46 11.53 8.67
N TYR A 35 16.08 12.21 7.58
CA TYR A 35 17.00 12.94 6.71
C TYR A 35 17.68 14.13 7.42
N PHE A 36 16.93 14.89 8.23
CA PHE A 36 17.46 16.05 8.96
C PHE A 36 18.30 15.65 10.17
N MET A 37 17.92 14.61 10.93
CA MET A 37 18.73 14.07 12.02
C MET A 37 20.06 13.50 11.51
N TYR A 38 20.04 12.91 10.31
CA TYR A 38 21.25 12.46 9.63
C TYR A 38 22.12 13.62 9.11
N SER A 39 21.49 14.64 8.51
CA SER A 39 22.18 15.84 8.02
C SER A 39 22.73 16.72 9.15
N ALA A 40 22.18 16.58 10.35
CA ALA A 40 22.52 17.34 11.55
C ALA A 40 23.56 16.66 12.46
N GLY A 41 24.34 15.68 12.00
CA GLY A 41 25.56 15.22 12.71
C GLY A 41 25.42 14.76 14.17
N TRP A 42 24.21 14.51 14.68
CA TRP A 42 23.97 14.14 16.08
C TRP A 42 24.39 12.71 16.43
N ILE A 43 24.72 11.92 15.41
CA ILE A 43 25.19 10.54 15.54
C ILE A 43 26.57 10.47 14.89
N GLY A 44 27.61 10.65 15.72
CA GLY A 44 29.02 10.55 15.31
C GLY A 44 29.55 11.84 14.67
N ASN A 45 30.80 12.16 14.98
CA ASN A 45 31.49 13.37 14.51
C ASN A 45 31.34 13.56 12.99
N ASP A 46 30.86 14.75 12.59
CA ASP A 46 30.83 15.35 11.25
C ASP A 46 30.76 14.38 10.04
N PRO A 47 29.55 14.05 9.55
CA PRO A 47 29.35 13.14 8.42
C PRO A 47 29.93 13.65 7.10
N LEU A 48 30.23 14.94 6.99
CA LEU A 48 30.85 15.51 5.79
C LEU A 48 32.31 15.06 5.59
N THR A 49 32.98 14.61 6.65
CA THR A 49 34.34 14.05 6.57
C THR A 49 34.39 12.58 6.10
N VAL A 50 33.23 11.93 5.94
CA VAL A 50 33.13 10.55 5.45
C VAL A 50 32.80 10.49 3.95
N VAL A 51 32.08 11.49 3.43
CA VAL A 51 31.79 11.61 1.98
C VAL A 51 32.92 12.34 1.25
N ILE A 52 33.54 13.32 1.92
CA ILE A 52 34.74 14.01 1.44
C ILE A 52 35.85 13.52 2.36
N GLY A 53 36.86 12.85 1.81
CA GLY A 53 38.03 12.38 2.58
C GLY A 53 38.69 13.53 3.38
N PRO A 54 39.70 13.23 4.22
CA PRO A 54 40.26 14.20 5.16
C PRO A 54 40.58 15.53 4.45
N SER A 55 39.83 16.56 4.81
CA SER A 55 40.08 17.96 4.44
C SER A 55 40.28 18.23 2.95
N ASP A 56 39.21 18.28 2.15
CA ASP A 56 39.27 18.98 0.87
C ASP A 56 39.16 20.50 1.15
N PRO A 57 40.21 21.31 0.92
CA PRO A 57 40.29 22.70 1.41
C PRO A 57 39.34 23.69 0.72
N TYR A 58 38.44 23.21 -0.15
CA TYR A 58 37.56 24.05 -0.98
C TYR A 58 36.09 24.07 -0.56
N VAL A 59 35.65 23.28 0.43
CA VAL A 59 34.26 23.27 0.90
C VAL A 59 34.21 23.53 2.41
N SER A 60 34.20 24.80 2.80
CA SER A 60 33.95 25.22 4.18
C SER A 60 32.45 25.43 4.41
N ILE A 61 31.76 24.37 4.88
CA ILE A 61 30.41 24.54 5.42
C ILE A 61 30.54 25.28 6.74
N GLY A 62 30.02 26.51 6.80
CA GLY A 62 30.15 27.36 7.97
C GLY A 62 29.41 26.78 9.17
N GLY A 63 29.98 26.88 10.38
CA GLY A 63 29.36 26.37 11.63
C GLY A 63 27.96 26.92 11.93
N ARG A 64 27.55 28.00 11.26
CA ARG A 64 26.19 28.53 11.29
C ARG A 64 25.18 27.57 10.61
N GLU A 65 25.54 26.94 9.50
CA GLU A 65 24.67 26.01 8.76
C GLU A 65 24.47 24.69 9.51
N ILE A 66 25.51 24.19 10.18
CA ILE A 66 25.44 23.01 11.06
C ILE A 66 24.50 23.26 12.25
N ASN A 67 24.60 24.44 12.88
CA ASN A 67 23.68 24.83 13.96
C ASN A 67 22.22 24.95 13.49
N HIS A 68 21.98 25.40 12.25
CA HIS A 68 20.64 25.43 11.65
C HIS A 68 20.11 24.02 11.38
N LEU A 69 20.96 23.08 10.94
CA LEU A 69 20.61 21.67 10.77
C LEU A 69 20.27 21.00 12.11
N HIS A 70 21.05 21.25 13.16
CA HIS A 70 20.78 20.74 14.51
C HIS A 70 19.46 21.28 15.07
N ALA A 71 19.22 22.59 14.93
CA ALA A 71 17.97 23.21 15.35
C ALA A 71 16.76 22.66 14.58
N ALA A 72 16.90 22.43 13.27
CA ALA A 72 15.87 21.81 12.45
C ALA A 72 15.59 20.35 12.86
N ALA A 73 16.62 19.56 13.15
CA ALA A 73 16.48 18.19 13.64
C ALA A 73 15.76 18.12 15.00
N VAL A 74 16.14 18.98 15.95
CA VAL A 74 15.46 19.10 17.26
C VAL A 74 14.00 19.53 17.07
N LEU A 75 13.75 20.55 16.24
CA LEU A 75 12.41 21.01 15.95
C LEU A 75 11.55 19.89 15.35
N MET A 76 12.11 19.13 14.40
CA MET A 76 11.40 18.03 13.75
C MET A 76 11.15 16.86 14.71
N THR A 77 12.06 16.54 15.63
CA THR A 77 11.83 15.49 16.65
C THR A 77 10.73 15.91 17.62
N VAL A 78 10.74 17.17 18.07
CA VAL A 78 9.68 17.74 18.92
C VAL A 78 8.34 17.76 18.20
N VAL A 79 8.31 18.19 16.93
CA VAL A 79 7.11 18.14 16.09
C VAL A 79 6.61 16.71 15.93
N MET A 80 7.50 15.73 15.80
CA MET A 80 7.13 14.32 15.72
C MET A 80 6.57 13.77 17.03
N ILE A 81 7.18 14.09 18.17
CA ILE A 81 6.68 13.71 19.49
C ILE A 81 5.30 14.35 19.72
N ILE A 82 5.13 15.64 19.41
CA ILE A 82 3.84 16.33 19.50
C ILE A 82 2.83 15.70 18.53
N ALA A 83 3.21 15.38 17.30
CA ALA A 83 2.31 14.76 16.34
C ALA A 83 1.92 13.33 16.73
N PHE A 84 2.82 12.58 17.36
CA PHE A 84 2.55 11.27 17.95
C PHE A 84 1.66 11.38 19.19
N LEU A 85 1.95 12.28 20.13
CA LEU A 85 1.11 12.52 21.31
C LEU A 85 -0.28 13.05 20.95
N THR A 86 -0.38 13.92 19.96
CA THR A 86 -1.67 14.38 19.43
C THR A 86 -2.39 13.26 18.68
N SER A 87 -1.69 12.37 17.97
CA SER A 87 -2.31 11.17 17.40
C SER A 87 -2.85 10.26 18.52
N ILE A 88 -2.13 10.06 19.62
CA ILE A 88 -2.59 9.30 20.79
C ILE A 88 -3.77 10.00 21.47
N ALA A 89 -3.75 11.33 21.60
CA ALA A 89 -4.85 12.09 22.22
C ALA A 89 -6.12 12.08 21.35
N ILE A 90 -5.96 12.18 20.03
CA ILE A 90 -7.06 12.06 19.06
C ILE A 90 -7.59 10.63 19.07
N VAL A 91 -6.71 9.63 19.04
CA VAL A 91 -7.05 8.22 19.16
C VAL A 91 -7.77 7.96 20.49
N ARG A 92 -7.33 8.54 21.62
CA ARG A 92 -8.00 8.47 22.93
C ARG A 92 -9.40 9.10 22.92
N ARG A 93 -9.58 10.24 22.24
CA ARG A 93 -10.90 10.87 22.05
C ARG A 93 -11.84 10.04 21.18
N ILE A 94 -11.28 9.36 20.17
CA ILE A 94 -12.01 8.50 19.23
C ILE A 94 -12.23 7.08 19.82
N LEU A 95 -11.41 6.67 20.80
CA LEU A 95 -11.34 5.35 21.44
C LEU A 95 -12.57 4.95 22.24
N ILE A 96 -13.34 5.93 22.72
CA ILE A 96 -14.25 5.74 23.84
C ILE A 96 -15.55 5.02 23.46
N ALA A 97 -15.96 4.95 22.19
CA ALA A 97 -17.32 4.47 21.89
C ALA A 97 -17.46 3.29 20.91
N THR A 98 -16.79 3.25 19.74
CA THR A 98 -17.25 2.30 18.68
C THR A 98 -16.24 1.51 17.85
N SER A 99 -15.03 2.01 17.57
CA SER A 99 -14.10 1.27 16.68
C SER A 99 -13.23 0.24 17.42
N THR A 100 -12.89 0.49 18.68
CA THR A 100 -12.06 -0.42 19.49
C THR A 100 -12.72 -1.77 19.73
N THR A 101 -14.04 -1.84 19.79
CA THR A 101 -14.75 -3.10 20.00
C THR A 101 -14.67 -3.98 18.76
N VAL A 102 -14.83 -3.41 17.56
CA VAL A 102 -14.65 -4.16 16.30
C VAL A 102 -13.20 -4.64 16.16
N LEU A 103 -12.21 -3.81 16.50
CA LEU A 103 -10.80 -4.23 16.52
C LEU A 103 -10.53 -5.30 17.58
N LYS A 104 -11.15 -5.22 18.77
CA LYS A 104 -11.05 -6.26 19.81
C LYS A 104 -11.65 -7.57 19.35
N VAL A 105 -12.80 -7.54 18.67
CA VAL A 105 -13.42 -8.74 18.08
C VAL A 105 -12.51 -9.30 17.00
N ALA A 106 -11.99 -8.47 16.08
CA ALA A 106 -11.04 -8.93 15.05
C ALA A 106 -9.76 -9.53 15.66
N ALA A 107 -9.21 -8.91 16.71
CA ALA A 107 -8.06 -9.44 17.44
C ALA A 107 -8.38 -10.77 18.14
N LYS A 108 -9.59 -10.93 18.69
CA LYS A 108 -10.07 -12.20 19.25
C LYS A 108 -10.17 -13.28 18.17
N VAL A 109 -10.75 -12.97 17.00
CA VAL A 109 -10.81 -13.92 15.88
C VAL A 109 -9.42 -14.35 15.44
N ILE A 110 -8.47 -13.42 15.33
CA ILE A 110 -7.08 -13.75 14.95
C ILE A 110 -6.38 -14.58 16.04
N GLY A 111 -6.68 -14.32 17.31
CA GLY A 111 -6.18 -15.09 18.44
C GLY A 111 -6.74 -16.52 18.50
N GLU A 112 -8.01 -16.73 18.11
CA GLU A 112 -8.60 -18.08 18.08
C GLU A 112 -8.21 -18.83 16.80
N VAL A 113 -8.22 -18.13 15.66
CA VAL A 113 -7.76 -18.65 14.36
C VAL A 113 -6.28 -18.34 14.16
N HIS A 114 -5.43 -18.97 14.97
CA HIS A 114 -3.97 -18.79 14.97
C HIS A 114 -3.33 -18.88 13.58
N ALA A 115 -3.90 -19.71 12.68
CA ALA A 115 -3.43 -19.84 11.31
C ALA A 115 -3.48 -18.52 10.50
N LEU A 116 -4.35 -17.56 10.85
CA LEU A 116 -4.41 -16.24 10.20
C LEU A 116 -3.15 -15.40 10.40
N ILE A 117 -2.41 -15.62 11.50
CA ILE A 117 -1.17 -14.88 11.78
C ILE A 117 -0.07 -15.27 10.79
N ILE A 118 0.04 -16.57 10.49
CA ILE A 118 1.10 -17.12 9.63
C ILE A 118 0.67 -17.12 8.15
N PHE A 119 -0.64 -17.17 7.88
CA PHE A 119 -1.19 -17.28 6.52
C PHE A 119 -0.60 -16.29 5.51
N PRO A 120 -0.42 -14.98 5.79
CA PRO A 120 0.13 -14.02 4.81
C PRO A 120 1.52 -14.38 4.28
N VAL A 121 2.31 -15.16 5.01
CA VAL A 121 3.64 -15.59 4.54
C VAL A 121 3.51 -16.47 3.28
N VAL A 122 2.47 -17.31 3.22
CA VAL A 122 2.26 -18.27 2.12
C VAL A 122 2.00 -17.58 0.75
N PRO A 123 1.02 -16.67 0.59
CA PRO A 123 0.80 -16.00 -0.68
C PRO A 123 1.96 -15.07 -1.07
N TYR A 124 2.68 -14.49 -0.10
CA TYR A 124 3.87 -13.69 -0.39
C TYR A 124 5.05 -14.54 -0.87
N PHE A 125 5.23 -15.73 -0.30
CA PHE A 125 6.21 -16.69 -0.80
C PHE A 125 5.85 -17.16 -2.22
N ALA A 126 4.58 -17.44 -2.49
CA ALA A 126 4.11 -17.76 -3.84
C ALA A 126 4.35 -16.61 -4.84
N LEU A 127 4.10 -15.37 -4.41
CA LEU A 127 4.41 -14.16 -5.19
C LEU A 127 5.91 -14.03 -5.47
N ALA A 128 6.78 -14.32 -4.49
CA ALA A 128 8.22 -14.29 -4.67
C ALA A 128 8.68 -15.28 -5.75
N ILE A 129 8.14 -16.52 -5.76
CA ILE A 129 8.42 -17.52 -6.80
C ILE A 129 7.98 -16.99 -8.18
N ILE A 130 6.80 -16.38 -8.26
CA ILE A 130 6.30 -15.79 -9.51
C ILE A 130 7.19 -14.66 -9.99
N TYR A 131 7.65 -13.79 -9.09
CA TYR A 131 8.58 -12.71 -9.46
C TYR A 131 9.93 -13.25 -9.93
N MET A 132 10.44 -14.33 -9.34
CA MET A 132 11.66 -14.99 -9.82
C MET A 132 11.49 -15.50 -11.25
N PHE A 133 10.39 -16.21 -11.54
CA PHE A 133 10.08 -16.67 -12.89
C PHE A 133 9.88 -15.51 -13.86
N TRP A 134 9.13 -14.48 -13.43
CA TRP A 134 8.86 -13.30 -14.22
C TRP A 134 10.13 -12.55 -14.58
N PHE A 135 11.06 -12.38 -13.63
CA PHE A 135 12.34 -11.72 -13.85
C PHE A 135 13.22 -12.52 -14.81
N ALA A 136 13.27 -13.85 -14.67
CA ALA A 136 13.98 -14.71 -15.61
C ALA A 136 13.41 -14.56 -17.03
N ALA A 137 12.08 -14.60 -17.19
CA ALA A 137 11.42 -14.38 -18.48
C ALA A 137 11.72 -12.98 -19.04
N THR A 138 11.77 -11.95 -18.19
CA THR A 138 12.14 -10.58 -18.57
C THR A 138 13.55 -10.52 -19.15
N LEU A 139 14.53 -11.20 -18.52
CA LEU A 139 15.91 -11.25 -19.01
C LEU A 139 15.99 -11.93 -20.39
N TYR A 140 15.30 -13.06 -20.59
CA TYR A 140 15.23 -13.71 -21.90
C TYR A 140 14.56 -12.83 -22.96
N LEU A 141 13.50 -12.12 -22.59
CA LEU A 141 12.78 -11.23 -23.51
C LEU A 141 13.65 -10.05 -23.95
N PHE A 142 14.39 -9.42 -23.02
CA PHE A 142 15.34 -8.35 -23.37
C PHE A 142 16.54 -8.86 -24.17
N SER A 143 16.98 -10.10 -23.93
CA SER A 143 18.06 -10.72 -24.70
C SER A 143 17.66 -11.12 -26.13
N SER A 144 16.36 -11.12 -26.46
CA SER A 144 15.86 -11.53 -27.79
C SER A 144 15.94 -10.43 -28.87
N GLY A 145 16.38 -9.23 -28.51
CA GLY A 145 16.58 -8.14 -29.46
C GLY A 145 17.68 -8.45 -30.47
N GLN A 146 17.52 -7.98 -31.71
CA GLN A 146 18.54 -8.16 -32.74
C GLN A 146 19.68 -7.18 -32.51
N VAL A 147 20.91 -7.69 -32.38
CA VAL A 147 22.11 -6.86 -32.26
C VAL A 147 22.54 -6.44 -33.66
N LEU A 148 22.31 -5.18 -34.00
CA LEU A 148 22.74 -4.59 -35.26
C LEU A 148 23.98 -3.73 -35.00
N GLN A 149 24.94 -3.82 -35.91
CA GLN A 149 26.08 -2.91 -35.92
C GLN A 149 25.59 -1.54 -36.38
N ASN A 150 25.97 -0.47 -35.67
CA ASN A 150 25.56 0.87 -36.07
C ASN A 150 26.33 1.30 -37.32
N ASP A 151 25.70 2.18 -38.12
CA ASP A 151 26.35 2.76 -39.30
C ASP A 151 27.59 3.56 -38.89
N CYS A 152 28.71 3.17 -39.49
CA CYS A 152 30.01 3.80 -39.31
C CYS A 152 30.08 5.08 -40.14
N ASN A 153 29.73 6.22 -39.55
CA ASN A 153 30.08 7.51 -40.17
C ASN A 153 31.61 7.63 -40.28
N ALA A 154 32.08 8.32 -41.32
CA ALA A 154 33.50 8.48 -41.65
C ALA A 154 34.39 9.11 -40.54
N GLU A 155 33.79 9.56 -39.43
CA GLU A 155 34.47 10.17 -38.28
C GLU A 155 34.92 9.17 -37.20
N CYS A 156 34.55 7.88 -37.31
CA CYS A 156 34.93 6.86 -36.32
C CYS A 156 35.92 5.86 -36.93
N CYS A 157 37.22 6.15 -36.82
CA CYS A 157 38.29 5.24 -37.21
C CYS A 157 39.26 5.04 -36.05
N SER A 158 39.64 3.78 -35.79
CA SER A 158 40.66 3.45 -34.78
C SER A 158 41.90 2.86 -35.46
N PHE A 159 43.08 3.14 -34.90
CA PHE A 159 44.33 2.60 -35.42
C PHE A 159 44.59 1.21 -34.81
N ASP A 160 44.67 0.18 -35.65
CA ASP A 160 44.96 -1.18 -35.20
C ASP A 160 46.49 -1.39 -35.13
N LEU A 161 47.03 -1.44 -33.89
CA LEU A 161 48.46 -1.64 -33.65
C LEU A 161 48.99 -2.99 -34.14
N LYS A 162 48.15 -4.04 -34.26
CA LYS A 162 48.59 -5.36 -34.74
C LYS A 162 48.71 -5.41 -36.25
N LEU A 163 47.85 -4.68 -36.96
CA LEU A 163 47.80 -4.67 -38.42
C LEU A 163 48.51 -3.45 -39.03
N GLY A 164 48.91 -2.46 -38.22
CA GLY A 164 49.58 -1.24 -38.68
C GLY A 164 48.72 -0.38 -39.60
N LYS A 165 47.39 -0.51 -39.51
CA LYS A 165 46.43 0.16 -40.40
C LYS A 165 45.28 0.79 -39.63
N VAL A 166 44.73 1.87 -40.18
CA VAL A 166 43.49 2.47 -39.70
C VAL A 166 42.32 1.56 -40.08
N ASN A 167 41.51 1.16 -39.11
CA ASN A 167 40.30 0.39 -39.30
C ASN A 167 39.08 1.25 -38.92
N CYS A 168 38.20 1.50 -39.90
CA CYS A 168 36.97 2.29 -39.70
C CYS A 168 35.73 1.40 -39.53
N ASP A 169 35.84 0.10 -39.77
CA ASP A 169 34.69 -0.82 -39.79
C ASP A 169 34.30 -1.35 -38.40
N SER A 170 35.07 -1.06 -37.34
CA SER A 170 34.88 -1.64 -36.00
C SER A 170 34.69 -0.61 -34.88
N CYS A 171 34.47 0.66 -35.21
CA CYS A 171 34.43 1.76 -34.24
C CYS A 171 33.02 2.10 -33.72
N CYS A 172 31.97 1.53 -34.33
CA CYS A 172 30.64 2.15 -34.41
C CYS A 172 29.69 1.66 -33.30
N GLY A 173 30.15 0.71 -32.47
CA GLY A 173 29.33 0.09 -31.43
C GLY A 173 28.18 -0.74 -32.00
N TYR A 174 27.42 -1.34 -31.09
CA TYR A 174 26.24 -2.14 -31.43
C TYR A 174 25.01 -1.49 -30.80
N SER A 175 23.89 -1.47 -31.53
CA SER A 175 22.58 -1.15 -30.97
C SER A 175 21.69 -2.39 -30.99
N VAL A 176 20.85 -2.50 -29.95
CA VAL A 176 19.85 -3.57 -29.87
C VAL A 176 18.56 -3.03 -30.47
N HIS A 177 18.16 -3.59 -31.61
CA HIS A 177 16.93 -3.21 -32.28
C HIS A 177 15.81 -4.17 -31.87
N TYR A 178 14.76 -3.62 -31.27
CA TYR A 178 13.57 -4.38 -30.87
C TYR A 178 12.50 -4.27 -31.95
N THR A 179 11.99 -5.42 -32.42
CA THR A 179 10.85 -5.44 -33.33
C THR A 179 9.57 -5.02 -32.60
N PRO A 180 8.56 -4.48 -33.31
CA PRO A 180 7.28 -4.10 -32.69
C PRO A 180 6.62 -5.26 -31.92
N HIS A 181 6.78 -6.49 -32.38
CA HIS A 181 6.27 -7.68 -31.71
C HIS A 181 6.91 -7.89 -30.34
N ILE A 182 8.23 -7.69 -30.20
CA ILE A 182 8.93 -7.77 -28.91
C ILE A 182 8.45 -6.64 -27.98
N GLY A 183 8.21 -5.44 -28.53
CA GLY A 183 7.63 -4.32 -27.77
C GLY A 183 6.25 -4.66 -27.17
N ILE A 184 5.35 -5.25 -27.95
CA ILE A 184 4.02 -5.69 -27.47
C ILE A 184 4.17 -6.81 -26.43
N ALA A 185 5.08 -7.76 -26.65
CA ALA A 185 5.36 -8.82 -25.69
C ALA A 185 5.85 -8.27 -24.34
N ILE A 186 6.71 -7.25 -24.34
CA ILE A 186 7.17 -6.57 -23.11
C ILE A 186 6.00 -5.92 -22.37
N LEU A 187 5.09 -5.23 -23.08
CA LEU A 187 3.91 -4.62 -22.48
C LEU A 187 2.97 -5.66 -21.87
N PHE A 188 2.70 -6.74 -22.60
CA PHE A 188 1.90 -7.86 -22.10
C PHE A 188 2.55 -8.52 -20.88
N HIS A 189 3.87 -8.71 -20.88
CA HIS A 189 4.62 -9.29 -19.77
C HIS A 189 4.58 -8.43 -18.51
N LEU A 190 4.72 -7.10 -18.65
CA LEU A 190 4.57 -6.15 -17.56
C LEU A 190 3.14 -6.13 -16.99
N PHE A 191 2.13 -6.12 -17.86
CA PHE A 191 0.74 -6.22 -17.44
C PHE A 191 0.43 -7.54 -16.74
N GLY A 192 0.95 -8.66 -17.26
CA GLY A 192 0.82 -9.98 -16.67
C GLY A 192 1.39 -10.05 -15.25
N CYS A 193 2.54 -9.41 -15.01
CA CYS A 193 3.11 -9.27 -13.65
C CYS A 193 2.12 -8.56 -12.71
N TYR A 194 1.63 -7.41 -13.17
CA TYR A 194 0.73 -6.58 -12.39
C TYR A 194 -0.57 -7.31 -12.05
N TRP A 195 -1.15 -7.97 -13.04
CA TRP A 195 -2.35 -8.78 -12.87
C TRP A 195 -2.12 -9.97 -11.94
N ALA A 196 -1.00 -10.69 -12.07
CA ALA A 196 -0.63 -11.75 -11.16
C ALA A 196 -0.54 -11.23 -9.71
N THR A 197 0.12 -10.09 -9.48
CA THR A 197 0.19 -9.47 -8.16
C THR A 197 -1.20 -9.20 -7.58
N GLN A 198 -2.07 -8.55 -8.36
CA GLN A 198 -3.45 -8.25 -7.93
C GLN A 198 -4.26 -9.54 -7.67
N PHE A 199 -4.06 -10.57 -8.47
CA PHE A 199 -4.73 -11.85 -8.31
C PHE A 199 -4.34 -12.56 -7.01
N PHE A 200 -3.05 -12.63 -6.68
CA PHE A 200 -2.61 -13.26 -5.42
C PHE A 200 -3.04 -12.47 -4.19
N ILE A 201 -3.03 -11.13 -4.25
CA ILE A 201 -3.57 -10.26 -3.19
C ILE A 201 -5.07 -10.53 -3.00
N ALA A 202 -5.84 -10.60 -4.10
CA ALA A 202 -7.28 -10.88 -4.06
C ALA A 202 -7.58 -12.29 -3.51
N CYS A 203 -6.79 -13.30 -3.90
CA CYS A 203 -6.87 -14.65 -3.35
C CYS A 203 -6.62 -14.65 -1.84
N SER A 204 -5.55 -14.01 -1.38
CA SER A 204 -5.22 -13.89 0.04
C SER A 204 -6.34 -13.22 0.83
N SER A 205 -6.86 -12.10 0.33
CA SER A 205 -7.97 -11.38 0.95
C SER A 205 -9.24 -12.25 1.04
N THR A 206 -9.56 -12.99 -0.03
CA THR A 206 -10.72 -13.89 -0.06
C THR A 206 -10.59 -15.04 0.94
N VAL A 207 -9.40 -15.60 1.14
CA VAL A 207 -9.17 -16.68 2.13
C VAL A 207 -9.28 -16.15 3.56
N ILE A 208 -8.70 -14.99 3.85
CA ILE A 208 -8.80 -14.35 5.17
C ILE A 208 -10.28 -14.05 5.47
N ALA A 209 -10.98 -13.42 4.52
CA ALA A 209 -12.41 -13.14 4.64
C ALA A 209 -13.24 -14.42 4.83
N GLY A 210 -12.95 -15.49 4.08
CA GLY A 210 -13.67 -16.76 4.23
C GLY A 210 -13.48 -17.39 5.61
N SER A 211 -12.27 -17.26 6.18
CA SER A 211 -11.93 -17.80 7.49
C SER A 211 -12.62 -17.03 8.61
N VAL A 212 -12.58 -15.69 8.54
CA VAL A 212 -13.21 -14.78 9.50
C VAL A 212 -14.74 -14.86 9.41
N ALA A 213 -15.30 -14.97 8.20
CA ALA A 213 -16.73 -15.20 8.01
C ALA A 213 -17.16 -16.54 8.63
N SER A 214 -16.39 -17.61 8.44
CA SER A 214 -16.70 -18.91 9.03
C SER A 214 -16.72 -18.84 10.57
N TYR A 215 -15.83 -18.06 11.18
CA TYR A 215 -15.87 -17.77 12.61
C TYR A 215 -17.15 -17.01 13.01
N TYR A 216 -17.47 -15.93 12.28
CA TYR A 216 -18.60 -15.06 12.57
C TYR A 216 -19.94 -15.82 12.52
N TRP A 217 -20.19 -16.54 11.43
CA TRP A 217 -21.44 -17.28 11.23
C TRP A 217 -21.55 -18.55 12.10
N ALA A 218 -20.44 -19.02 12.67
CA ALA A 218 -20.43 -20.09 13.68
C ALA A 218 -20.67 -19.56 15.11
N ARG A 219 -21.11 -18.29 15.28
CA ARG A 219 -21.33 -17.65 16.59
C ARG A 219 -20.10 -17.63 17.50
N GLY A 220 -18.90 -17.70 16.91
CA GLY A 220 -17.65 -17.78 17.66
C GLY A 220 -17.40 -19.15 18.34
N GLU A 221 -18.17 -20.17 18.01
CA GLU A 221 -17.95 -21.55 18.45
C GLU A 221 -17.23 -22.32 17.33
N ILE A 222 -15.91 -22.18 17.25
CA ILE A 222 -15.10 -23.07 16.40
C ILE A 222 -14.69 -24.25 17.26
N SER A 223 -15.04 -25.47 16.83
CA SER A 223 -14.52 -26.72 17.41
C SER A 223 -12.99 -26.63 17.48
N HIS A 224 -12.41 -26.72 18.67
CA HIS A 224 -10.98 -26.53 18.94
C HIS A 224 -10.05 -27.55 18.24
N ASP A 225 -10.60 -28.50 17.49
CA ASP A 225 -9.87 -29.71 17.13
C ASP A 225 -8.75 -29.49 16.09
N ILE A 226 -8.73 -28.43 15.28
CA ILE A 226 -7.55 -28.11 14.44
C ILE A 226 -7.48 -26.59 14.11
N PRO A 227 -6.49 -25.82 14.61
CA PRO A 227 -6.41 -24.36 14.39
C PRO A 227 -6.18 -23.95 12.92
N PHE A 228 -5.74 -24.88 12.06
CA PHE A 228 -5.52 -24.66 10.63
C PHE A 228 -6.72 -24.97 9.74
N HIS A 229 -7.75 -25.65 10.27
CA HIS A 229 -8.84 -26.17 9.44
C HIS A 229 -9.64 -25.05 8.75
N THR A 230 -9.88 -23.92 9.40
CA THR A 230 -10.68 -22.82 8.83
C THR A 230 -10.00 -22.12 7.66
N VAL A 231 -8.70 -21.85 7.76
CA VAL A 231 -7.90 -21.24 6.69
C VAL A 231 -7.73 -22.20 5.52
N VAL A 232 -7.42 -23.47 5.79
CA VAL A 232 -7.27 -24.51 4.75
C VAL A 232 -8.61 -24.79 4.07
N SER A 233 -9.70 -24.86 4.81
CA SER A 233 -11.05 -25.02 4.27
C SER A 233 -11.43 -23.83 3.38
N SER A 234 -11.15 -22.60 3.83
CA SER A 234 -11.40 -21.39 3.04
C SER A 234 -10.55 -21.35 1.76
N LEU A 235 -9.29 -21.75 1.83
CA LEU A 235 -8.41 -21.89 0.67
C LEU A 235 -8.94 -22.95 -0.31
N LYS A 236 -9.38 -24.11 0.19
CA LYS A 236 -9.98 -25.17 -0.64
C LYS A 236 -11.28 -24.69 -1.31
N ARG A 237 -12.11 -23.93 -0.59
CA ARG A 237 -13.34 -23.31 -1.13
C ARG A 237 -13.01 -22.31 -2.24
N LEU A 238 -12.00 -21.45 -2.02
CA LEU A 238 -11.51 -20.52 -3.04
C LEU A 238 -11.05 -21.25 -4.30
N LEU A 239 -10.14 -22.23 -4.16
CA LEU A 239 -9.55 -22.94 -5.29
C LEU A 239 -10.59 -23.75 -6.08
N ARG A 240 -11.62 -24.29 -5.42
CA ARG A 240 -12.64 -25.12 -6.06
C ARG A 240 -13.79 -24.32 -6.69
N TYR A 241 -14.21 -23.22 -6.07
CA TYR A 241 -15.47 -22.56 -6.43
C TYR A 241 -15.34 -21.08 -6.80
N SER A 242 -14.37 -20.34 -6.25
CA SER A 242 -14.34 -18.88 -6.35
C SER A 242 -13.18 -18.32 -7.19
N LEU A 243 -12.24 -19.18 -7.62
CA LEU A 243 -11.02 -18.77 -8.31
C LEU A 243 -11.28 -17.94 -9.57
N GLY A 244 -12.26 -18.33 -10.39
CA GLY A 244 -12.63 -17.61 -11.62
C GLY A 244 -13.19 -16.21 -11.35
N SER A 245 -14.04 -16.07 -10.33
CA SER A 245 -14.57 -14.76 -9.92
C SER A 245 -13.48 -13.84 -9.38
N VAL A 246 -12.54 -14.39 -8.60
CA VAL A 246 -11.40 -13.64 -8.07
C VAL A 246 -10.45 -13.22 -9.21
N ALA A 247 -10.20 -14.09 -10.19
CA ALA A 247 -9.41 -13.77 -11.39
C ALA A 247 -10.06 -12.67 -12.25
N LEU A 248 -11.38 -12.72 -12.43
CA LEU A 248 -12.12 -11.69 -13.15
C LEU A 248 -12.05 -10.34 -12.42
N GLY A 249 -12.29 -10.34 -11.10
CA GLY A 249 -12.20 -9.13 -10.29
C GLY A 249 -10.80 -8.51 -10.32
N SER A 250 -9.75 -9.33 -10.18
CA SER A 250 -8.37 -8.83 -10.18
C SER A 250 -7.96 -8.31 -11.56
N LEU A 251 -8.49 -8.88 -12.64
CA LEU A 251 -8.27 -8.41 -14.00
C LEU A 251 -8.92 -7.03 -14.22
N VAL A 252 -10.12 -6.81 -13.70
CA VAL A 252 -10.81 -5.50 -13.77
C VAL A 252 -10.00 -4.43 -13.03
N VAL A 253 -9.56 -4.71 -11.79
CA VAL A 253 -8.68 -3.79 -11.03
C VAL A 253 -7.43 -3.46 -11.86
N SER A 254 -6.76 -4.50 -12.35
CA SER A 254 -5.47 -4.38 -13.04
C SER A 254 -5.57 -3.56 -14.33
N SER A 255 -6.63 -3.79 -15.11
CA SER A 255 -6.87 -3.10 -16.38
C SER A 255 -7.08 -1.60 -16.17
N VAL A 256 -7.91 -1.24 -15.18
CA VAL A 256 -8.22 0.16 -14.85
C VAL A 256 -6.97 0.90 -14.37
N GLU A 257 -6.20 0.29 -13.47
CA GLU A 257 -4.96 0.87 -12.96
C GLU A 257 -3.91 1.03 -14.06
N TRP A 258 -3.78 0.03 -14.94
CA TRP A 258 -2.82 0.11 -16.03
C TRP A 258 -3.16 1.21 -17.03
N VAL A 259 -4.43 1.32 -17.43
CA VAL A 259 -4.93 2.42 -18.29
C VAL A 259 -4.64 3.77 -17.63
N ARG A 260 -4.90 3.91 -16.33
CA ARG A 260 -4.61 5.14 -15.59
C ARG A 260 -3.11 5.45 -15.55
N CYS A 261 -2.26 4.44 -15.35
CA CYS A 261 -0.81 4.59 -15.37
C CYS A 261 -0.33 5.12 -16.73
N ILE A 262 -0.85 4.57 -17.84
CA ILE A 262 -0.55 5.01 -19.20
C ILE A 262 -1.01 6.45 -19.43
N LEU A 263 -2.26 6.78 -19.09
CA LEU A 263 -2.80 8.14 -19.23
C LEU A 263 -1.99 9.16 -18.40
N LYS A 264 -1.56 8.78 -17.19
CA LYS A 264 -0.70 9.61 -16.33
C LYS A 264 0.71 9.76 -16.90
N ALA A 265 1.25 8.75 -17.57
CA ALA A 265 2.54 8.82 -18.25
C ALA A 265 2.45 9.74 -19.48
N LEU A 266 1.45 9.57 -20.34
CA LEU A 266 1.23 10.38 -21.53
C LEU A 266 1.04 11.87 -21.18
N ARG A 267 0.23 12.16 -20.16
CA ARG A 267 0.02 13.53 -19.68
C ARG A 267 1.31 14.19 -19.17
N ARG A 268 2.20 13.42 -18.50
CA ARG A 268 3.50 13.93 -18.05
C ARG A 268 4.42 14.29 -19.22
N ARG A 269 4.36 13.51 -20.31
CA ARG A 269 5.12 13.78 -21.54
C ARG A 269 4.59 15.02 -22.26
N LEU A 270 3.27 15.15 -22.40
CA LEU A 270 2.64 16.31 -23.05
C LEU A 270 2.89 17.61 -22.27
N LYS A 271 2.82 17.60 -20.93
CA LYS A 271 3.17 18.76 -20.09
C LYS A 271 4.64 19.17 -20.19
N GLY A 272 5.55 18.26 -20.54
CA GLY A 272 6.96 18.59 -20.78
C GLY A 272 7.18 19.33 -22.10
N VAL A 273 6.25 19.22 -23.05
CA VAL A 273 6.31 19.83 -24.39
C VAL A 273 5.56 21.17 -24.42
N ASP A 274 4.47 21.32 -23.66
CA ASP A 274 3.61 22.52 -23.64
C ASP A 274 4.13 23.69 -22.77
N SER A 275 5.44 23.80 -22.53
CA SER A 275 6.03 24.90 -21.74
C SER A 275 5.93 26.28 -22.41
N THR A 276 5.39 26.36 -23.62
CA THR A 276 5.22 27.58 -24.41
C THR A 276 3.75 27.90 -24.68
N GLY A 277 2.97 28.18 -23.62
CA GLY A 277 1.66 28.83 -23.75
C GLY A 277 0.53 28.21 -22.92
N GLU A 278 0.59 28.30 -21.59
CA GLU A 278 -0.53 27.82 -20.76
C GLU A 278 -1.74 28.77 -20.79
N SER A 279 -2.78 28.41 -21.55
CA SER A 279 -4.11 29.02 -21.41
C SER A 279 -4.79 28.58 -20.10
N ARG A 280 -5.55 29.49 -19.48
CA ARG A 280 -6.31 29.27 -18.23
C ARG A 280 -7.26 28.06 -18.32
N LEU A 281 -7.69 27.70 -19.53
CA LEU A 281 -8.56 26.56 -19.85
C LEU A 281 -7.88 25.19 -19.66
N GLY A 282 -6.58 25.07 -19.99
CA GLY A 282 -5.83 23.81 -19.83
C GLY A 282 -5.63 23.40 -18.36
N LYS A 283 -5.47 24.39 -17.47
CA LYS A 283 -5.31 24.16 -16.02
C LYS A 283 -6.59 23.64 -15.36
N THR A 284 -7.75 24.18 -15.73
CA THR A 284 -9.05 23.79 -15.17
C THR A 284 -9.45 22.37 -15.62
N VAL A 285 -9.27 22.04 -16.91
CA VAL A 285 -9.57 20.69 -17.45
C VAL A 285 -8.56 19.63 -16.96
N SER A 286 -7.29 20.01 -16.77
CA SER A 286 -6.30 19.12 -16.16
C SER A 286 -6.67 18.79 -14.71
N SER A 287 -7.16 19.75 -13.93
CA SER A 287 -7.45 19.57 -12.50
C SER A 287 -8.69 18.71 -12.25
N SER A 288 -9.80 18.97 -12.96
CA SER A 288 -11.05 18.21 -12.80
C SER A 288 -10.86 16.73 -13.19
N SER A 289 -10.14 16.45 -14.27
CA SER A 289 -9.85 15.08 -14.70
C SER A 289 -8.98 14.28 -13.73
N HIS A 290 -8.11 14.94 -12.94
CA HIS A 290 -7.34 14.26 -11.89
C HIS A 290 -8.22 13.81 -10.72
N CYS A 291 -9.22 14.62 -10.36
CA CYS A 291 -10.18 14.27 -9.32
C CYS A 291 -11.05 13.09 -9.75
N CYS A 292 -11.67 13.16 -10.93
CA CYS A 292 -12.56 12.10 -11.42
C CYS A 292 -11.85 10.75 -11.60
N LEU A 293 -10.63 10.72 -12.16
CA LEU A 293 -9.83 9.49 -12.26
C LEU A 293 -9.38 8.96 -10.91
N GLY A 294 -9.18 9.84 -9.91
CA GLY A 294 -8.90 9.45 -8.54
C GLY A 294 -10.10 8.79 -7.88
N CYS A 295 -11.29 9.37 -8.04
CA CYS A 295 -12.54 8.82 -7.51
C CYS A 295 -12.86 7.46 -8.16
N ILE A 296 -12.76 7.33 -9.48
CA ILE A 296 -13.01 6.07 -10.19
C ILE A 296 -12.07 4.97 -9.71
N ASP A 297 -10.78 5.27 -9.56
CA ASP A 297 -9.79 4.32 -9.04
C ASP A 297 -10.11 3.87 -7.61
N TRP A 298 -10.42 4.83 -6.74
CA TRP A 298 -10.77 4.53 -5.36
C TRP A 298 -12.06 3.71 -5.26
N THR A 299 -13.08 4.08 -6.03
CA THR A 299 -14.35 3.35 -6.08
C THR A 299 -14.15 1.93 -6.59
N ILE A 300 -13.40 1.72 -7.67
CA ILE A 300 -13.16 0.39 -8.22
C ILE A 300 -12.38 -0.49 -7.24
N LYS A 301 -11.36 0.07 -6.56
CA LYS A 301 -10.61 -0.67 -5.53
C LYS A 301 -11.45 -1.03 -4.33
N SER A 302 -12.22 -0.06 -3.83
CA SER A 302 -13.11 -0.25 -2.68
C SER A 302 -14.20 -1.27 -2.99
N VAL A 303 -14.89 -1.13 -4.12
CA VAL A 303 -15.92 -2.08 -4.57
C VAL A 303 -15.31 -3.48 -4.74
N ASN A 304 -14.14 -3.60 -5.38
CA ASN A 304 -13.56 -4.92 -5.64
C ASN A 304 -13.06 -5.60 -4.37
N ARG A 305 -12.50 -4.85 -3.42
CA ARG A 305 -12.09 -5.38 -2.11
C ARG A 305 -13.29 -5.92 -1.32
N ASN A 306 -14.36 -5.14 -1.23
CA ASN A 306 -15.58 -5.56 -0.55
C ASN A 306 -16.31 -6.70 -1.29
N ALA A 307 -16.22 -6.74 -2.62
CA ALA A 307 -16.74 -7.84 -3.43
C ALA A 307 -16.05 -9.17 -3.11
N TYR A 308 -14.72 -9.19 -2.90
CA TYR A 308 -14.02 -10.42 -2.50
C TYR A 308 -14.49 -10.96 -1.16
N ILE A 309 -14.81 -10.07 -0.21
CA ILE A 309 -15.41 -10.46 1.08
C ILE A 309 -16.77 -11.12 0.85
N VAL A 310 -17.64 -10.50 0.04
CA VAL A 310 -18.96 -11.06 -0.27
C VAL A 310 -18.86 -12.36 -1.08
N ILE A 311 -17.88 -12.52 -1.97
CA ILE A 311 -17.57 -13.79 -2.64
C ILE A 311 -17.23 -14.85 -1.59
N ALA A 312 -16.40 -14.51 -0.61
CA ALA A 312 -15.97 -15.45 0.44
C ALA A 312 -17.11 -15.89 1.35
N VAL A 313 -18.07 -14.98 1.63
CA VAL A 313 -19.25 -15.22 2.49
C VAL A 313 -20.35 -15.98 1.73
N THR A 314 -20.73 -15.50 0.54
CA THR A 314 -21.93 -15.97 -0.17
C THR A 314 -21.65 -17.00 -1.27
N GLY A 315 -20.39 -17.10 -1.73
CA GLY A 315 -20.03 -17.95 -2.87
C GLY A 315 -20.55 -17.46 -4.24
N LYS A 316 -21.15 -16.27 -4.32
CA LYS A 316 -21.69 -15.71 -5.57
C LYS A 316 -20.58 -15.24 -6.52
N GLY A 317 -20.90 -15.16 -7.81
CA GLY A 317 -19.99 -14.64 -8.84
C GLY A 317 -19.63 -13.17 -8.63
N PHE A 318 -18.50 -12.71 -9.19
CA PHE A 318 -17.96 -11.36 -8.97
C PHE A 318 -18.98 -10.23 -9.16
N CYS A 319 -19.69 -10.18 -10.30
CA CYS A 319 -20.64 -9.09 -10.55
C CYS A 319 -21.76 -9.03 -9.51
N LYS A 320 -22.32 -10.19 -9.13
CA LYS A 320 -23.40 -10.23 -8.13
C LYS A 320 -22.89 -9.93 -6.73
N ALA A 321 -21.68 -10.38 -6.41
CA ALA A 321 -21.03 -10.06 -5.14
C ALA A 321 -20.71 -8.56 -5.03
N SER A 322 -20.27 -7.92 -6.10
CA SER A 322 -20.01 -6.47 -6.14
C SER A 322 -21.29 -5.66 -5.98
N GLU A 323 -22.40 -6.08 -6.59
CA GLU A 323 -23.72 -5.46 -6.41
C GLU A 323 -24.16 -5.54 -4.95
N LEU A 324 -24.10 -6.73 -4.35
CA LEU A 324 -24.47 -6.96 -2.95
C LEU A 324 -23.55 -6.19 -1.98
N ALA A 325 -22.24 -6.22 -2.19
CA ALA A 325 -21.27 -5.48 -1.38
C ALA A 325 -21.57 -3.98 -1.41
N THR A 326 -21.87 -3.44 -2.60
CA THR A 326 -22.19 -2.02 -2.79
C THR A 326 -23.51 -1.66 -2.10
N GLY A 327 -24.54 -2.51 -2.24
CA GLY A 327 -25.82 -2.35 -1.56
C GLY A 327 -25.68 -2.32 -0.03
N LEU A 328 -24.97 -3.30 0.53
CA LEU A 328 -24.68 -3.38 1.97
C LEU A 328 -23.97 -2.11 2.47
N ILE A 329 -22.98 -1.63 1.72
CA ILE A 329 -22.22 -0.43 2.08
C ILE A 329 -23.08 0.82 1.99
N MET A 330 -23.88 0.99 0.93
CA MET A 330 -24.74 2.16 0.75
C MET A 330 -25.83 2.23 1.83
N ASN A 331 -26.47 1.11 2.14
CA ASN A 331 -27.53 1.02 3.15
C ASN A 331 -26.98 1.33 4.57
N ASN A 332 -25.69 1.10 4.81
CA ASN A 332 -25.05 1.27 6.12
C ASN A 332 -23.88 2.28 6.10
N ILE A 333 -23.85 3.22 5.14
CA ILE A 333 -22.66 4.02 4.82
C ILE A 333 -22.13 4.85 5.98
N LEU A 334 -23.02 5.44 6.79
CA LEU A 334 -22.62 6.27 7.93
C LEU A 334 -21.98 5.43 9.04
N ARG A 335 -22.52 4.23 9.28
CA ARG A 335 -22.04 3.29 10.29
C ARG A 335 -20.71 2.67 9.88
N ILE A 336 -20.64 2.12 8.67
CA ILE A 336 -19.43 1.50 8.11
C ILE A 336 -18.34 2.56 7.93
N GLY A 337 -18.68 3.72 7.36
CA GLY A 337 -17.75 4.80 7.09
C GLY A 337 -17.07 5.33 8.35
N LYS A 338 -17.81 5.52 9.45
CA LYS A 338 -17.22 5.96 10.73
C LYS A 338 -16.24 4.92 11.27
N VAL A 339 -16.63 3.65 11.30
CA VAL A 339 -15.81 2.57 11.89
C VAL A 339 -14.56 2.29 11.05
N ASN A 340 -14.68 2.21 9.71
CA ASN A 340 -13.56 1.95 8.82
C ASN A 340 -12.52 3.07 8.88
N VAL A 341 -12.93 4.34 8.80
CA VAL A 341 -11.99 5.47 8.85
C VAL A 341 -11.20 5.50 10.15
N ILE A 342 -11.85 5.23 11.28
CA ILE A 342 -11.18 5.20 12.59
C ILE A 342 -10.23 3.98 12.66
N GLY A 343 -10.70 2.82 12.22
CA GLY A 343 -9.91 1.59 12.19
C GLY A 343 -8.64 1.75 11.36
N ASP A 344 -8.76 2.34 10.17
CA ASP A 344 -7.65 2.61 9.26
C ASP A 344 -6.59 3.50 9.92
N VAL A 345 -7.01 4.55 10.65
CA VAL A 345 -6.08 5.43 11.39
C VAL A 345 -5.35 4.66 12.48
N ILE A 346 -6.04 3.80 13.24
CA ILE A 346 -5.44 3.00 14.33
C ILE A 346 -4.44 1.99 13.76
N LEU A 347 -4.84 1.24 12.73
CA LEU A 347 -3.98 0.24 12.10
C LEU A 347 -2.77 0.90 11.45
N TYR A 348 -2.95 2.07 10.84
CA TYR A 348 -1.86 2.86 10.29
C TYR A 348 -0.87 3.34 11.36
N LEU A 349 -1.36 3.85 12.50
CA LEU A 349 -0.51 4.23 13.62
C LEU A 349 0.27 3.04 14.16
N GLY A 350 -0.36 1.86 14.22
CA GLY A 350 0.30 0.59 14.57
C GLY A 350 1.43 0.24 13.60
N LYS A 351 1.20 0.33 12.29
CA LYS A 351 2.22 0.10 11.25
C LYS A 351 3.43 1.04 11.41
N LEU A 352 3.17 2.32 11.70
CA LEU A 352 4.23 3.30 11.97
C LEU A 352 5.01 2.98 13.25
N CYS A 353 4.32 2.60 14.33
CA CYS A 353 4.96 2.26 15.60
C CYS A 353 5.94 1.09 15.45
N VAL A 354 5.53 0.01 14.77
CA VAL A 354 6.39 -1.16 14.51
C VAL A 354 7.60 -0.78 13.65
N SER A 355 7.38 -0.04 12.57
CA SER A 355 8.45 0.40 11.68
C SER A 355 9.46 1.32 12.39
N LEU A 356 9.00 2.26 13.23
CA LEU A 356 9.89 3.15 13.99
C LEU A 356 10.66 2.43 15.10
N SER A 357 10.00 1.50 15.78
CA SER A 357 10.67 0.66 16.78
C SER A 357 11.80 -0.14 16.12
N SER A 358 11.58 -0.67 14.91
CA SER A 358 12.62 -1.41 14.16
C SER A 358 13.84 -0.54 13.82
N VAL A 359 13.63 0.74 13.47
CA VAL A 359 14.70 1.72 13.24
C VAL A 359 15.47 2.00 14.52
N LEU A 360 14.75 2.25 15.62
CA LEU A 360 15.37 2.52 16.91
C LEU A 360 16.24 1.34 17.36
N PHE A 361 15.74 0.10 17.28
CA PHE A 361 16.52 -1.09 17.63
C PHE A 361 17.71 -1.30 16.70
N ALA A 362 17.55 -1.10 15.39
CA ALA A 362 18.67 -1.20 14.45
C ALA A 362 19.75 -0.15 14.75
N PHE A 363 19.34 1.07 15.08
CA PHE A 363 20.25 2.14 15.46
C PHE A 363 21.01 1.84 16.76
N LEU A 364 20.31 1.44 17.82
CA LEU A 364 20.92 1.08 19.11
C LEU A 364 21.89 -0.11 18.98
N MET A 365 21.56 -1.09 18.14
CA MET A 365 22.44 -2.21 17.83
C MET A 365 23.74 -1.76 17.13
N LEU A 366 23.65 -0.81 16.20
CA LEU A 366 24.80 -0.28 15.46
C LEU A 366 25.66 0.66 16.29
N ASP A 367 25.10 1.35 17.28
CA ASP A 367 25.86 2.22 18.20
C ASP A 367 26.61 1.45 19.30
N THR A 368 26.38 0.13 19.41
CA THR A 368 27.11 -0.73 20.35
C THR A 368 28.62 -0.75 20.01
N HIS A 369 29.48 -0.70 21.04
CA HIS A 369 30.95 -0.59 20.92
C HIS A 369 31.59 -1.60 19.93
N LYS A 370 30.98 -2.78 19.77
CA LYS A 370 31.38 -3.83 18.83
C LYS A 370 31.39 -3.37 17.35
N TYR A 371 30.47 -2.49 16.96
CA TYR A 371 30.34 -1.99 15.58
C TYR A 371 30.92 -0.59 15.38
N ARG A 372 31.14 0.15 16.48
CA ARG A 372 31.69 1.51 16.48
C ARG A 372 33.23 1.55 16.49
N SER A 373 33.88 0.64 17.21
CA SER A 373 35.32 0.74 17.54
C SER A 373 36.18 -0.45 17.12
N ALA A 374 35.61 -1.49 16.50
CA ALA A 374 36.35 -2.70 16.09
C ALA A 374 36.75 -2.69 14.60
N HIS A 375 37.52 -3.69 14.15
CA HIS A 375 37.84 -3.94 12.73
C HIS A 375 36.59 -4.06 11.80
N ASN A 376 35.39 -4.19 12.37
CA ASN A 376 34.10 -4.24 11.66
C ASN A 376 33.41 -2.86 11.58
N LYS A 377 34.17 -1.75 11.55
CA LYS A 377 33.60 -0.39 11.43
C LYS A 377 32.78 -0.27 10.15
N ILE A 378 31.50 0.03 10.30
CA ILE A 378 30.58 0.19 9.16
C ILE A 378 30.77 1.61 8.58
N SER A 379 31.03 1.69 7.27
CA SER A 379 31.36 2.96 6.60
C SER A 379 30.18 3.94 6.55
N SER A 380 28.93 3.44 6.56
CA SER A 380 27.73 4.26 6.74
C SER A 380 26.62 3.45 7.44
N PRO A 381 26.16 3.86 8.64
CA PRO A 381 25.06 3.20 9.35
C PRO A 381 23.68 3.47 8.72
N LEU A 382 23.58 4.44 7.79
CA LEU A 382 22.32 4.83 7.15
C LEU A 382 21.70 3.68 6.35
N PHE A 383 22.51 3.01 5.53
CA PHE A 383 22.00 1.97 4.63
C PHE A 383 21.39 0.78 5.38
N PRO A 384 22.06 0.18 6.40
CA PRO A 384 21.46 -0.87 7.21
C PRO A 384 20.19 -0.42 7.94
N VAL A 385 20.15 0.82 8.48
CA VAL A 385 18.98 1.34 9.18
C VAL A 385 17.79 1.52 8.24
N LEU A 386 18.00 2.10 7.05
CA LEU A 386 16.97 2.24 6.02
C LEU A 386 16.45 0.89 5.52
N LEU A 387 17.34 -0.10 5.40
CA LEU A 387 16.95 -1.46 5.05
C LEU A 387 16.10 -2.09 6.15
N CYS A 388 16.49 -1.96 7.43
CA CYS A 388 15.70 -2.42 8.57
C CYS A 388 14.33 -1.72 8.64
N TRP A 389 14.28 -0.41 8.39
CA TRP A 389 13.03 0.34 8.32
C TRP A 389 12.08 -0.19 7.24
N ALA A 390 12.61 -0.39 6.02
CA ALA A 390 11.85 -0.87 4.88
C ALA A 390 11.32 -2.29 5.14
N LEU A 391 12.16 -3.20 5.64
CA LEU A 391 11.76 -4.56 6.01
C LEU A 391 10.74 -4.55 7.16
N GLY A 392 10.96 -3.73 8.20
CA GLY A 392 10.03 -3.57 9.31
C GLY A 392 8.67 -3.04 8.88
N TYR A 393 8.64 -2.10 7.93
CA TYR A 393 7.40 -1.59 7.35
C TYR A 393 6.67 -2.65 6.52
N VAL A 394 7.39 -3.43 5.71
CA VAL A 394 6.82 -4.56 4.94
C VAL A 394 6.19 -5.58 5.89
N VAL A 395 6.90 -5.97 6.95
CA VAL A 395 6.40 -6.90 7.97
C VAL A 395 5.16 -6.33 8.67
N ALA A 396 5.18 -5.05 9.04
CA ALA A 396 4.02 -4.40 9.62
C ALA A 396 2.81 -4.41 8.66
N GLN A 397 3.03 -4.09 7.38
CA GLN A 397 1.96 -4.10 6.38
C GLN A 397 1.35 -5.49 6.20
N LEU A 398 2.15 -6.56 6.27
CA LEU A 398 1.69 -7.95 6.21
C LEU A 398 0.74 -8.29 7.35
N PHE A 399 1.18 -8.09 8.60
CA PHE A 399 0.41 -8.48 9.78
C PHE A 399 -0.82 -7.61 9.99
N PHE A 400 -0.67 -6.29 9.90
CA PHE A 400 -1.80 -5.38 10.04
C PHE A 400 -2.80 -5.51 8.89
N GLY A 401 -2.37 -5.97 7.70
CA GLY A 401 -3.28 -6.28 6.59
C GLY A 401 -4.29 -7.38 6.92
N VAL A 402 -3.91 -8.37 7.74
CA VAL A 402 -4.84 -9.41 8.22
C VAL A 402 -5.90 -8.82 9.14
N VAL A 403 -5.49 -7.94 10.05
CA VAL A 403 -6.39 -7.25 10.97
C VAL A 403 -7.38 -6.38 10.18
N GLU A 404 -6.90 -5.64 9.19
CA GLU A 404 -7.70 -4.79 8.31
C GLU A 404 -8.77 -5.62 7.57
N ALA A 405 -8.36 -6.71 6.92
CA ALA A 405 -9.27 -7.62 6.22
C ALA A 405 -10.27 -8.30 7.17
N SER A 406 -9.85 -8.61 8.41
CA SER A 406 -10.72 -9.22 9.42
C SER A 406 -11.79 -8.23 9.90
N VAL A 407 -11.41 -6.99 10.17
CA VAL A 407 -12.34 -5.90 10.57
C VAL A 407 -13.38 -5.67 9.48
N GLU A 408 -12.95 -5.53 8.22
CA GLU A 408 -13.88 -5.34 7.10
C GLU A 408 -14.84 -6.52 6.93
N THR A 409 -14.33 -7.76 7.08
CA THR A 409 -15.15 -8.96 6.98
C THR A 409 -16.19 -9.04 8.09
N ILE A 410 -15.83 -8.71 9.33
CA ILE A 410 -16.75 -8.70 10.47
C ILE A 410 -17.84 -7.64 10.24
N ILE A 411 -17.47 -6.44 9.78
CA ILE A 411 -18.43 -5.36 9.53
C ILE A 411 -19.41 -5.74 8.41
N LEU A 412 -18.90 -6.27 7.29
CA LEU A 412 -19.75 -6.70 6.17
C LEU A 412 -20.64 -7.88 6.55
N SER A 413 -20.13 -8.85 7.31
CA SER A 413 -20.92 -9.99 7.80
C SER A 413 -22.01 -9.51 8.76
N PHE A 414 -21.70 -8.55 9.63
CA PHE A 414 -22.69 -7.92 10.50
C PHE A 414 -23.79 -7.20 9.71
N CYS A 415 -23.43 -6.41 8.70
CA CYS A 415 -24.42 -5.71 7.88
C CYS A 415 -25.31 -6.70 7.13
N GLN A 416 -24.74 -7.79 6.63
CA GLN A 416 -25.50 -8.83 5.95
C GLN A 416 -26.42 -9.60 6.92
N ASP A 417 -25.94 -9.93 8.11
CA ASP A 417 -26.73 -10.57 9.17
C ASP A 417 -27.92 -9.69 9.59
N ALA A 418 -27.68 -8.40 9.79
CA ALA A 418 -28.74 -7.45 10.11
C ALA A 418 -29.76 -7.30 8.97
N GLU A 419 -29.34 -7.31 7.70
CA GLU A 419 -30.27 -7.17 6.56
C GLU A 419 -31.14 -8.43 6.37
N GLU A 420 -30.62 -9.62 6.65
CA GLU A 420 -31.37 -10.88 6.58
C GLU A 420 -32.40 -11.04 7.73
N HIS A 421 -32.19 -10.35 8.86
CA HIS A 421 -32.99 -10.50 10.08
C HIS A 421 -33.66 -9.18 10.53
N ASP A 422 -34.24 -8.43 9.60
CA ASP A 422 -35.05 -7.22 9.87
C ASP A 422 -34.35 -6.13 10.72
N GLY A 423 -33.02 -6.05 10.61
CA GLY A 423 -32.15 -5.10 11.27
C GLY A 423 -31.51 -5.59 12.57
N GLU A 424 -31.80 -6.80 13.03
CA GLU A 424 -31.27 -7.39 14.27
C GLU A 424 -30.30 -8.55 13.96
N ALA A 425 -28.99 -8.29 14.03
CA ALA A 425 -27.96 -9.30 13.80
C ALA A 425 -28.01 -10.41 14.87
N GLN A 426 -28.14 -11.68 14.45
CA GLN A 426 -28.30 -12.83 15.35
C GLN A 426 -27.01 -13.60 15.63
N TYR A 427 -26.03 -13.52 14.74
CA TYR A 427 -24.78 -14.28 14.80
C TYR A 427 -23.62 -13.44 15.35
N ALA A 428 -23.81 -12.12 15.45
CA ALA A 428 -22.84 -11.20 16.02
C ALA A 428 -22.51 -11.53 17.49
N PRO A 429 -21.22 -11.48 17.90
CA PRO A 429 -20.85 -11.55 19.31
C PRO A 429 -21.52 -10.42 20.12
N PRO A 430 -21.86 -10.62 21.40
CA PRO A 430 -22.59 -9.64 22.20
C PRO A 430 -21.86 -8.28 22.29
N LEU A 431 -20.52 -8.30 22.38
CA LEU A 431 -19.69 -7.09 22.38
C LEU A 431 -19.86 -6.26 21.09
N LEU A 432 -20.09 -6.93 19.95
CA LEU A 432 -20.29 -6.31 18.66
C LEU A 432 -21.71 -5.75 18.52
N MET A 433 -22.71 -6.48 19.03
CA MET A 433 -24.11 -6.05 19.06
C MET A 433 -24.32 -4.79 19.87
N GLU A 434 -23.76 -4.69 21.08
CA GLU A 434 -23.87 -3.49 21.92
C GLU A 434 -23.31 -2.26 21.18
N THR A 435 -22.13 -2.42 20.59
CA THR A 435 -21.43 -1.30 19.96
C THR A 435 -22.08 -0.83 18.66
N LEU A 436 -22.36 -1.77 17.76
CA LEU A 436 -22.91 -1.45 16.45
C LEU A 436 -24.41 -1.19 16.58
N GLY A 437 -25.12 -1.85 17.49
CA GLY A 437 -26.55 -1.71 17.77
C GLY A 437 -26.95 -0.30 18.23
N ASP A 438 -26.19 0.28 19.16
CA ASP A 438 -26.38 1.67 19.60
C ASP A 438 -26.25 2.67 18.45
N THR A 439 -25.32 2.40 17.52
CA THR A 439 -25.14 3.24 16.32
C THR A 439 -26.35 3.12 15.38
N SER A 440 -26.96 1.93 15.25
CA SER A 440 -28.18 1.74 14.44
C SER A 440 -29.41 2.40 15.05
N GLN A 441 -29.58 2.36 16.38
CA GLN A 441 -30.70 3.05 17.03
C GLN A 441 -30.58 4.57 16.87
N LEU A 442 -29.37 5.13 17.06
CA LEU A 442 -29.12 6.55 16.83
C LEU A 442 -29.39 6.97 15.37
N GLN A 443 -29.12 6.06 14.41
CA GLN A 443 -29.35 6.29 12.99
C GLN A 443 -30.85 6.25 12.63
N ARG A 444 -31.61 5.29 13.17
CA ARG A 444 -33.09 5.26 13.04
C ARG A 444 -33.72 6.53 13.60
N LEU A 445 -33.20 7.05 14.71
CA LEU A 445 -33.67 8.30 15.33
C LEU A 445 -33.33 9.56 14.53
N THR A 446 -32.24 9.55 13.75
CA THR A 446 -31.80 10.71 12.94
C THR A 446 -32.36 10.70 11.52
N GLN A 447 -32.80 9.56 11.00
CA GLN A 447 -33.40 9.48 9.67
C GLN A 447 -34.89 9.86 9.62
N GLY A 448 -35.58 9.95 10.77
CA GLY A 448 -37.01 10.29 10.83
C GLY A 448 -37.91 9.27 10.10
N PRO A 449 -39.22 9.22 10.41
CA PRO A 449 -40.15 8.34 9.72
C PRO A 449 -40.37 8.73 8.26
#